data_AF-A0A831YD52-F1
#
_entry.id   AF-A0A831YD52-F1
#
_cell.length_a   1.000
_cell.length_b   1.000
_cell.length_c   1.000
_cell.angle_alpha   90.00
_cell.angle_beta   90.00
_cell.angle_gamma   90.00
#
_symmetry.space_group_name_H-M   'P 1'
#
loop_
_entity.id
_entity.type
_entity.pdbx_description
1 polymer ?
#
loop_
_entity_poly.entity_id
_entity_poly.type
_entity_poly.pdbx_seq_one_letter_code
_entity_poly.pdbx_strand_id
1 'polypeptide(L)' 'MRKCIKCGEKAQVYLPQHRLSLCKQHYLEWFDNRVEKTIKEFKMF' A
#
# COMPACT_ATOMS: atom_id res chain seq x y z
N MET A 1 16.61 0.80 9.82
CA MET A 1 15.69 -0.13 9.10
C MET A 1 14.32 0.53 9.00
N ARG A 2 13.71 0.64 7.81
CA ARG A 2 12.40 1.28 7.68
C ARG A 2 11.32 0.41 8.33
N LYS A 3 10.38 1.04 9.03
CA LYS A 3 9.25 0.38 9.69
C LYS A 3 7.98 0.59 8.88
N CYS A 4 7.09 -0.39 8.91
CA CYS A 4 5.74 -0.27 8.37
C CYS A 4 5.03 0.87 9.08
N ILE A 5 4.45 1.83 8.35
CA ILE A 5 3.77 2.97 8.98
C ILE A 5 2.49 2.56 9.73
N LYS A 6 1.87 1.43 9.33
CA LYS A 6 0.62 0.95 9.93
C LYS A 6 0.83 0.16 11.24
N CYS A 7 1.86 -0.70 11.31
CA CYS A 7 2.06 -1.61 12.45
C CYS A 7 3.44 -1.52 13.12
N GLY A 8 4.40 -0.76 12.57
CA GLY A 8 5.73 -0.63 13.13
C GLY A 8 6.69 -1.80 12.90
N GLU A 9 6.24 -2.91 12.30
CA GLU A 9 7.10 -4.03 11.90
C GLU A 9 8.13 -3.66 10.83
N LYS A 10 9.07 -4.55 10.53
CA LYS A 10 10.03 -4.35 9.43
C LYS A 10 9.28 -4.10 8.11
N ALA A 11 9.50 -2.93 7.51
CA ALA A 11 8.99 -2.67 6.17
C ALA A 11 9.72 -3.56 5.16
N GLN A 12 8.95 -4.14 4.24
CA GLN A 12 9.48 -4.92 3.12
C GLN A 12 9.51 -4.10 1.84
N VAL A 13 8.60 -3.12 1.71
CA VAL A 13 8.49 -2.26 0.52
C VAL A 13 8.48 -0.81 0.95
N TYR A 14 9.14 0.03 0.14
CA TYR A 14 9.03 1.48 0.21
C TYR A 14 8.51 2.02 -1.12
N LEU A 15 7.48 2.85 -1.07
CA LEU A 15 6.86 3.51 -2.21
C LEU A 15 7.30 4.99 -2.22
N PRO A 16 8.32 5.38 -3.01
CA PRO A 16 8.89 6.73 -2.95
C PRO A 16 7.90 7.83 -3.29
N GLN A 17 7.08 7.62 -4.34
CA GLN A 17 6.06 8.58 -4.78
C GLN A 17 5.00 8.84 -3.70
N HIS A 18 4.78 7.89 -2.79
CA HIS A 18 3.83 8.02 -1.69
C HIS A 18 4.51 8.24 -0.33
N ARG A 19 5.84 8.32 -0.29
CA ARG A 19 6.66 8.36 0.93
C ARG A 19 6.21 7.34 1.98
N LEU A 20 5.83 6.14 1.53
CA LEU A 20 5.15 5.14 2.35
C LEU A 20 6.03 3.89 2.52
N SER A 21 6.21 3.41 3.74
CA SER A 21 6.89 2.15 4.04
C SER A 21 5.87 1.16 4.60
N LEU A 22 5.77 -0.04 4.03
CA LEU A 22 4.78 -1.07 4.44
C LEU A 22 5.44 -2.44 4.60
N CYS A 23 4.90 -3.26 5.53
CA CYS A 23 5.15 -4.69 5.57
C CYS A 23 4.26 -5.42 4.54
N LYS A 24 4.48 -6.72 4.34
CA LYS A 24 3.75 -7.54 3.36
C LYS A 24 2.24 -7.35 3.42
N GLN A 25 1.67 -7.54 4.62
CA GLN A 25 0.23 -7.54 4.85
C GLN A 25 -0.40 -6.19 4.50
N HIS A 26 0.16 -5.12 5.05
CA HIS A 26 -0.38 -3.78 4.81
C HIS A 26 -0.12 -3.26 3.39
N TYR A 27 0.92 -3.76 2.71
CA TYR A 27 1.12 -3.48 1.29
C TYR A 27 0.00 -4.07 0.42
N LEU A 28 -0.36 -5.34 0.65
CA LEU A 28 -1.45 -5.99 -0.07
C LEU A 28 -2.79 -5.29 0.18
N GLU A 29 -3.13 -5.03 1.44
CA GLU A 29 -4.34 -4.28 1.80
C GLU A 29 -4.38 -2.89 1.13
N TRP A 30 -3.25 -2.17 1.13
CA TRP A 30 -3.16 -0.87 0.48
C TRP A 30 -3.31 -0.96 -1.04
N PHE A 31 -2.74 -1.99 -1.65
CA PHE A 31 -2.78 -2.19 -3.10
C PHE A 31 -4.18 -2.58 -3.57
N ASP A 32 -4.83 -3.52 -2.89
CA ASP A 32 -6.19 -3.97 -3.21
C ASP A 32 -7.18 -2.80 -3.16
N ASN A 33 -7.13 -2.02 -2.07
CA ASN A 33 -7.95 -0.80 -1.92
C ASN A 33 -7.70 0.22 -3.03
N ARG A 34 -6.44 0.35 -3.49
CA ARG A 34 -6.10 1.31 -4.52
C ARG A 34 -6.60 0.87 -5.90
N VAL A 35 -6.41 -0.41 -6.23
CA VAL A 35 -6.95 -1.01 -7.46
C VAL A 35 -8.47 -0.91 -7.48
N GLU A 36 -9.14 -1.25 -6.38
CA GLU A 36 -10.60 -1.15 -6.29
C GLU A 36 -11.10 0.28 -6.51
N LYS A 37 -10.44 1.28 -5.89
CA LYS A 37 -10.78 2.69 -6.11
C LYS A 37 -10.60 3.10 -7.57
N THR A 38 -9.51 2.69 -8.20
CA THR A 38 -9.25 2.97 -9.61
C THR A 38 -10.32 2.33 -10.51
N ILE A 39 -10.69 1.07 -10.26
CA ILE A 39 -11.76 0.40 -11.01
C ILE A 39 -13.07 1.19 -10.92
N LYS A 40 -13.47 1.61 -9.71
CA LYS A 40 -14.69 2.39 -9.49
C LYS A 40 -14.63 3.79 -10.11
N GLU A 41 -13.49 4.46 -10.00
CA GLU A 41 -13.28 5.82 -10.53
C GLU A 41 -13.37 5.84 -12.06
N PHE A 42 -12.74 4.87 -12.72
CA PHE A 42 -12.69 4.81 -14.18
C PHE A 42 -13.80 3.94 -14.80
N LYS A 43 -14.70 3.37 -13.99
CA LYS A 43 -15.80 2.48 -14.43
C LYS A 43 -15.30 1.40 -15.39
N MET A 44 -14.19 0.76 -15.02
CA MET A 44 -13.51 -0.20 -15.89
C MET A 44 -14.35 -1.46 -16.14
N PHE A 45 -15.19 -1.82 -15.16
CA PHE A 45 -16.09 -2.97 -15.16
C PHE A 45 -17.44 -2.58 -14.57
#